data_AF-Q3JQX5-F1
#
_entry.id   AF-Q3JQX5-F1
#
_cell.length_a   1.000
_cell.length_b   1.000
_cell.length_c   1.000
_cell.angle_alpha   90.00
_cell.angle_beta   90.00
_cell.angle_gamma   90.00
#
_symmetry.space_group_name_H-M   'P 1'
#
loop_
_entity.id
_entity.type
_entity.pdbx_description
1 polymer ?
#
loop_
_entity_poly.entity_id
_entity_poly.type
_entity_poly.pdbx_seq_one_letter_code
_entity_poly.pdbx_strand_id
1 'polypeptide(L)'
;MPLGAIDEHDRASCFVSSDEVLARIRGRYALFPSDVSTGGPARYFRMADGEIRIGVIAPHSHNFCGDCNRVRVTASGRLLLCLGNEHGVELRDVLRTSPGDDARLRGAIAAAMPLKPERHRFDLDAPHIVRFMNMTGG
;
A
#
# COMPACT_ATOMS: atom_id res chain seq x y z
N MET A 1 -0.70 10.13 0.92
CA MET A 1 -1.76 9.34 0.24
C MET A 1 -3.00 9.30 1.12
N PRO A 2 -3.80 10.37 1.11
CA PRO A 2 -5.13 10.32 1.71
C PRO A 2 -5.99 9.28 0.97
N LEU A 3 -6.52 8.28 1.70
CA LEU A 3 -7.52 7.33 1.19
C LEU A 3 -8.92 7.82 1.56
N GLY A 4 -9.91 7.58 0.70
CA GLY A 4 -11.26 8.13 0.88
C GLY A 4 -11.39 9.55 0.34
N ALA A 5 -12.61 10.11 0.41
CA ALA A 5 -12.86 11.51 0.10
C ALA A 5 -12.37 12.40 1.25
N ILE A 6 -11.39 13.25 0.96
CA ILE A 6 -10.84 14.22 1.92
C ILE A 6 -10.98 15.59 1.26
N ASP A 7 -11.71 16.49 1.93
CA ASP A 7 -12.09 17.84 1.48
C ASP A 7 -11.35 18.95 2.23
N GLU A 8 -10.68 18.63 3.34
CA GLU A 8 -9.93 19.58 4.16
C GLU A 8 -8.79 20.27 3.38
N HIS A 9 -8.16 19.59 2.41
CA HIS A 9 -7.03 20.11 1.62
C HIS A 9 -7.02 19.51 0.21
N ASP A 10 -6.57 20.30 -0.77
CA ASP A 10 -6.40 19.81 -2.15
C ASP A 10 -5.24 18.81 -2.27
N ARG A 11 -5.51 17.63 -2.84
CA ARG A 11 -4.52 16.55 -2.97
C ARG A 11 -3.36 16.94 -3.86
N ALA A 12 -3.62 17.67 -4.94
CA ALA A 12 -2.59 18.11 -5.86
C ALA A 12 -1.64 19.10 -5.17
N SER A 13 -2.18 20.05 -4.40
CA SER A 13 -1.38 21.01 -3.63
C SER A 13 -0.43 20.39 -2.59
N CYS A 14 -0.77 19.21 -2.06
CA CYS A 14 0.00 18.52 -1.02
C CYS A 14 0.88 17.39 -1.58
N PHE A 15 0.92 17.23 -2.90
CA PHE A 15 1.72 16.20 -3.54
C PHE A 15 3.15 16.68 -3.81
N VAL A 16 4.13 15.89 -3.37
CA VAL A 16 5.53 16.02 -3.78
C VAL A 16 5.99 14.66 -4.26
N SER A 17 6.47 14.59 -5.50
CA SER A 17 6.92 13.31 -6.07
C SER A 17 8.20 12.82 -5.38
N SER A 18 8.41 11.51 -5.36
CA SER A 18 9.66 10.94 -4.84
C SER A 18 10.90 11.43 -5.60
N ASP A 19 10.78 11.71 -6.90
CA ASP A 19 11.88 12.25 -7.71
C ASP A 19 12.23 13.67 -7.29
N GLU A 20 11.22 14.50 -7.02
CA GLU A 20 11.42 15.86 -6.53
C GLU A 20 12.06 15.86 -5.13
N VAL A 21 11.59 15.00 -4.22
CA VAL A 21 12.21 14.82 -2.90
C VAL A 21 13.69 14.45 -3.05
N LEU A 22 13.99 13.47 -3.91
CA LEU A 22 15.37 13.05 -4.17
C LEU A 22 16.21 14.15 -4.82
N ALA A 23 15.64 14.94 -5.74
CA ALA A 23 16.33 16.06 -6.38
C ALA A 23 16.69 17.16 -5.36
N ARG A 24 15.77 17.51 -4.46
CA ARG A 24 16.02 18.48 -3.39
C ARG A 24 17.14 18.01 -2.45
N ILE A 25 17.15 16.73 -2.08
CA ILE A 25 18.23 16.17 -1.24
C ILE A 25 19.56 16.17 -1.99
N ARG A 26 19.56 15.77 -3.28
CA ARG A 26 20.76 15.76 -4.14
C ARG A 26 21.39 17.14 -4.33
N GLY A 27 20.59 18.20 -4.27
CA GLY A 27 21.10 19.58 -4.33
C GLY A 27 22.00 19.97 -3.14
N ARG A 28 21.96 19.23 -2.03
CA ARG A 28 22.77 19.48 -0.83
C ARG A 28 23.68 18.32 -0.44
N TYR A 29 23.32 17.09 -0.77
CA TYR A 29 24.03 15.88 -0.37
C TYR A 29 24.17 14.92 -1.55
N ALA A 30 25.36 14.33 -1.74
CA ALA A 30 25.51 13.26 -2.71
C ALA A 30 24.75 12.01 -2.26
N LEU A 31 23.90 11.47 -3.15
CA LEU A 31 23.11 10.26 -2.91
C LEU A 31 23.44 9.18 -3.93
N PHE A 32 23.79 8.00 -3.44
CA PHE A 32 24.09 6.83 -4.24
C PHE A 32 23.00 5.76 -4.04
N PRO A 33 22.49 5.12 -5.11
CA PRO A 33 21.59 3.97 -4.96
C PRO A 33 22.22 2.86 -4.11
N SER A 34 21.38 2.13 -3.37
CA SER A 34 21.79 1.02 -2.52
C SER A 34 20.95 -0.21 -2.82
N ASP A 35 21.61 -1.37 -2.94
CA ASP A 35 20.96 -2.67 -3.21
C ASP A 35 20.32 -3.30 -1.96
N VAL A 36 20.42 -2.62 -0.82
CA VAL A 36 19.74 -3.02 0.43
C VAL A 36 18.24 -3.12 0.18
N SER A 37 17.65 -4.25 0.56
CA SER A 37 16.22 -4.47 0.59
C SER A 37 15.81 -5.01 1.95
N THR A 38 14.65 -4.59 2.44
CA THR A 38 14.06 -5.03 3.72
C THR A 38 12.79 -5.87 3.52
N GLY A 39 12.45 -6.22 2.27
CA GLY A 39 11.14 -6.79 1.92
C GLY A 39 9.99 -5.78 1.98
N GLY A 40 10.29 -4.52 2.28
CA GLY A 40 9.38 -3.40 2.16
C GLY A 40 9.51 -2.67 0.83
N PRO A 41 8.58 -1.76 0.51
CA PRO A 41 8.56 -1.03 -0.76
C PRO A 41 9.59 0.11 -0.86
N ALA A 42 10.41 0.30 0.18
CA ALA A 42 11.36 1.40 0.23
C ALA A 42 12.55 1.13 -0.71
N ARG A 43 12.88 2.10 -1.54
CA ARG A 43 14.15 2.13 -2.28
C ARG A 43 15.17 2.91 -1.47
N TYR A 44 16.35 2.32 -1.26
CA TYR A 44 17.35 2.88 -0.37
C TYR A 44 18.46 3.61 -1.13
N PHE A 45 18.95 4.68 -0.52
CA PHE A 45 20.08 5.48 -0.98
C PHE A 45 21.06 5.66 0.19
N ARG A 46 22.36 5.78 -0.11
CA ARG A 46 23.41 6.09 0.85
C ARG A 46 23.99 7.48 0.59
N MET A 47 24.39 8.16 1.66
CA MET A 47 25.19 9.37 1.57
C MET A 47 26.68 9.04 1.30
N ALA A 48 27.47 10.04 0.91
CA ALA A 48 28.88 9.86 0.55
C ALA A 48 29.76 9.29 1.67
N ASP A 49 29.41 9.57 2.93
CA ASP A 49 30.09 9.04 4.12
C ASP A 49 29.70 7.59 4.45
N GLY A 50 28.68 7.02 3.79
CA GLY A 50 28.27 5.62 3.88
C GLY A 50 27.52 5.22 5.17
N GLU A 51 27.58 6.03 6.22
CA GLU A 51 26.93 5.72 7.51
C GLU A 51 25.41 5.95 7.47
N ILE A 52 24.98 6.95 6.69
CA ILE A 52 23.56 7.34 6.62
C ILE A 52 22.86 6.70 5.42
N ARG A 53 21.69 6.14 5.69
CA ARG A 53 20.77 5.57 4.69
C ARG A 53 19.44 6.31 4.69
N ILE A 54 18.93 6.59 3.49
CA ILE A 54 17.59 7.16 3.27
C ILE A 54 16.76 6.14 2.51
N GLY A 55 15.58 5.79 3.05
CA GLY A 55 14.58 4.98 2.36
C GLY A 55 13.46 5.86 1.82
N VAL A 56 13.14 5.72 0.54
CA VAL A 56 12.01 6.43 -0.09
C VAL A 56 10.94 5.43 -0.48
N ILE A 57 9.72 5.64 0.02
CA ILE A 57 8.53 4.87 -0.36
C ILE A 57 7.73 5.72 -1.34
N ALA A 58 7.55 5.21 -2.56
CA ALA A 58 6.99 5.96 -3.68
C ALA A 58 5.65 5.37 -4.13
N PRO A 59 4.55 5.58 -3.39
CA PRO A 59 3.33 4.83 -3.65
C PRO A 59 2.50 5.35 -4.84
N HIS A 60 2.84 6.51 -5.40
CA HIS A 60 2.25 7.02 -6.65
C HIS A 60 3.20 6.86 -7.85
N SER A 61 4.38 7.49 -7.81
CA SER A 61 5.27 7.64 -8.98
C SER A 61 6.03 6.36 -9.35
N HIS A 62 6.37 5.52 -8.37
CA HIS A 62 7.07 4.25 -8.59
C HIS A 62 6.35 3.15 -7.81
N ASN A 63 5.17 2.77 -8.30
CA ASN A 63 4.37 1.75 -7.63
C ASN A 63 5.16 0.42 -7.48
N PHE A 64 4.84 -0.31 -6.42
CA PHE A 64 5.46 -1.57 -6.03
C PHE A 64 4.42 -2.70 -5.94
N CYS A 65 3.30 -2.54 -6.65
CA CYS A 65 2.18 -3.46 -6.55
C CYS A 65 2.51 -4.85 -7.12
N GLY A 66 3.36 -4.92 -8.16
CA GLY A 66 3.78 -6.19 -8.78
C GLY A 66 4.44 -7.16 -7.79
N ASP A 67 5.18 -6.63 -6.82
CA ASP A 67 5.86 -7.42 -5.78
C ASP A 67 5.05 -7.48 -4.46
N CYS A 68 3.84 -6.90 -4.43
CA CYS A 68 3.05 -6.78 -3.21
C CYS A 68 2.39 -8.11 -2.82
N ASN A 69 2.94 -8.77 -1.82
CA ASN A 69 2.44 -10.03 -1.26
C ASN A 69 1.49 -9.85 -0.06
N ARG A 70 0.93 -8.65 0.14
CA ARG A 70 0.10 -8.33 1.32
C ARG A 70 -1.40 -8.41 1.04
N VAL A 71 -2.12 -8.96 2.00
CA VAL A 71 -3.57 -8.89 2.18
C VAL A 71 -3.86 -8.58 3.65
N ARG A 72 -5.05 -8.07 3.97
CA ARG A 72 -5.38 -7.58 5.32
C ARG A 72 -6.74 -8.08 5.78
N VAL A 73 -6.88 -8.43 7.04
CA VAL A 73 -8.19 -8.68 7.65
C VAL A 73 -8.58 -7.45 8.47
N THR A 74 -9.76 -6.88 8.20
CA THR A 74 -10.31 -5.75 8.97
C THR A 74 -10.80 -6.21 10.34
N ALA A 75 -11.03 -5.26 11.25
CA ALA A 75 -11.66 -5.55 12.54
C ALA A 75 -13.09 -6.13 12.41
N SER A 76 -13.78 -5.84 11.30
CA SER A 76 -15.08 -6.45 10.99
C SER A 76 -14.99 -7.88 10.47
N GLY A 77 -13.78 -8.38 10.19
CA GLY A 77 -13.53 -9.72 9.66
C GLY A 77 -13.64 -9.85 8.14
N ARG A 78 -13.42 -8.75 7.41
CA ARG A 78 -13.34 -8.74 5.94
C ARG A 78 -11.88 -8.87 5.50
N LEU A 79 -11.61 -9.77 4.55
CA LEU A 79 -10.34 -9.86 3.84
C LEU A 79 -10.28 -8.79 2.76
N LEU A 80 -9.35 -7.85 2.87
CA LEU A 80 -9.00 -6.87 1.86
C LEU A 80 -7.81 -7.35 1.05
N LEU A 81 -7.95 -7.37 -0.27
CA LEU A 81 -6.90 -7.85 -1.17
C LEU A 81 -5.89 -6.77 -1.55
N CYS A 82 -6.29 -5.52 -1.43
CA CYS A 82 -5.46 -4.35 -1.67
C CYS A 82 -5.92 -3.21 -0.79
N LEU A 83 -4.98 -2.38 -0.32
CA LEU A 83 -5.33 -1.14 0.38
C LEU A 83 -6.05 -0.17 -0.58
N GLY A 84 -5.66 -0.22 -1.85
CA GLY A 84 -6.09 0.68 -2.91
C GLY A 84 -7.33 0.24 -3.72
N ASN A 85 -8.10 -0.74 -3.25
CA ASN A 85 -9.25 -1.30 -3.98
C ASN A 85 -10.28 -1.90 -2.99
N GLU A 86 -11.52 -2.12 -3.47
CA GLU A 86 -12.64 -2.60 -2.65
C GLU A 86 -12.88 -4.11 -2.69
N HIS A 87 -12.19 -4.84 -3.58
CA HIS A 87 -12.27 -6.29 -3.65
C HIS A 87 -11.91 -6.93 -2.31
N GLY A 88 -12.77 -7.82 -1.85
CA GLY A 88 -12.59 -8.50 -0.58
C GLY A 88 -13.64 -9.57 -0.33
N VAL A 89 -13.46 -10.30 0.77
CA VAL A 89 -14.31 -11.43 1.17
C VAL A 89 -14.68 -11.31 2.65
N GLU A 90 -15.94 -11.53 3.00
CA GLU A 90 -16.42 -11.51 4.39
C GLU A 90 -16.06 -12.84 5.10
N LEU A 91 -14.82 -12.95 5.59
CA LEU A 91 -14.35 -14.17 6.27
C LEU A 91 -15.12 -14.47 7.57
N ARG A 92 -15.61 -13.42 8.25
CA ARG A 92 -16.45 -13.58 9.44
C ARG A 92 -17.70 -14.41 9.17
N ASP A 93 -18.32 -14.19 8.02
CA ASP A 93 -19.56 -14.89 7.66
C ASP A 93 -19.27 -16.35 7.30
N VAL A 94 -18.14 -16.61 6.63
CA VAL A 94 -17.65 -17.99 6.37
C VAL A 94 -17.45 -18.74 7.70
N LEU A 95 -16.76 -18.12 8.66
CA LEU A 95 -16.52 -18.71 9.99
C LEU A 95 -17.82 -18.97 10.77
N ARG A 96 -18.79 -18.05 10.69
CA ARG A 96 -20.06 -18.17 11.44
C ARG A 96 -21.03 -19.16 10.82
N THR A 97 -21.05 -19.28 9.49
CA THR A 97 -21.93 -20.21 8.78
C THR A 97 -21.36 -21.62 8.71
N SER A 98 -20.06 -21.82 8.96
CA SER A 98 -19.43 -23.14 9.02
C SER A 98 -18.40 -23.22 10.15
N PRO A 99 -18.85 -23.26 11.41
CA PRO A 99 -17.95 -23.32 12.57
C PRO A 99 -17.09 -24.58 12.54
N GLY A 100 -15.77 -24.42 12.69
CA GLY A 100 -14.80 -25.53 12.72
C GLY A 100 -14.38 -26.10 11.35
N ASP A 101 -14.91 -25.58 10.24
CA ASP A 101 -14.53 -26.00 8.89
C ASP A 101 -13.37 -25.13 8.35
N ASP A 102 -12.15 -25.49 8.74
CA ASP A 102 -10.93 -24.84 8.27
C ASP A 102 -10.73 -24.96 6.74
N ALA A 103 -11.22 -26.04 6.12
CA ALA A 103 -11.07 -26.26 4.69
C ALA A 103 -11.87 -25.22 3.89
N ARG A 104 -13.10 -24.92 4.35
CA ARG A 104 -13.93 -23.88 3.73
C ARG A 104 -13.31 -22.48 3.87
N LEU A 105 -12.74 -22.17 5.03
CA LEU A 105 -12.03 -20.90 5.23
C LEU A 105 -10.83 -20.76 4.29
N ARG A 106 -9.98 -21.80 4.21
CA ARG A 106 -8.82 -21.84 3.31
C ARG A 106 -9.25 -21.70 1.85
N GLY A 107 -10.33 -22.38 1.46
CA GLY A 107 -10.92 -22.27 0.12
C GLY A 107 -11.38 -20.85 -0.20
N ALA A 108 -12.06 -20.18 0.73
CA ALA A 108 -12.50 -18.80 0.55
C ALA A 108 -11.32 -17.82 0.38
N ILE A 109 -10.25 -18.00 1.15
CA ILE A 109 -9.03 -17.18 1.01
C ILE A 109 -8.36 -17.44 -0.34
N ALA A 110 -8.16 -18.70 -0.72
CA ALA A 110 -7.51 -19.06 -1.98
C ALA A 110 -8.30 -18.54 -3.19
N ALA A 111 -9.63 -18.68 -3.18
CA ALA A 111 -10.51 -18.17 -4.23
C ALA A 111 -10.51 -16.64 -4.34
N ALA A 112 -10.15 -15.92 -3.27
CA ALA A 112 -10.04 -14.48 -3.28
C ALA A 112 -8.74 -13.99 -3.95
N MET A 113 -7.66 -14.77 -3.92
CA MET A 113 -6.34 -14.30 -4.39
C MET A 113 -6.33 -13.83 -5.86
N PRO A 114 -7.00 -14.51 -6.82
CA PRO A 114 -7.06 -14.05 -8.22
C PRO A 114 -7.79 -12.70 -8.39
N LEU A 115 -8.60 -12.27 -7.42
CA LEU A 115 -9.30 -10.98 -7.45
C LEU A 115 -8.41 -9.82 -7.01
N LYS A 116 -7.20 -10.10 -6.50
CA LYS A 116 -6.23 -9.07 -6.15
C LYS A 116 -5.86 -8.31 -7.42
N PRO A 117 -6.07 -6.98 -7.48
CA PRO A 117 -5.73 -6.22 -8.66
C PRO A 117 -4.21 -6.20 -8.86
N GLU A 118 -3.77 -6.21 -10.12
CA GLU A 118 -2.37 -6.07 -10.52
C GLU A 118 -1.72 -4.82 -9.89
N ARG A 119 -2.47 -3.71 -9.87
CA ARG A 119 -2.08 -2.46 -9.21
C ARG A 119 -3.29 -1.66 -8.77
N HIS A 120 -3.11 -0.82 -7.76
CA HIS A 120 -4.05 0.26 -7.50
C HIS A 120 -3.77 1.45 -8.44
N ARG A 121 -4.78 2.30 -8.63
CA ARG A 121 -4.63 3.59 -9.30
C ARG A 121 -5.01 4.66 -8.30
N PHE A 122 -4.01 5.38 -7.80
CA PHE A 122 -4.24 6.56 -6.97
C PHE A 122 -4.19 7.78 -7.88
N ASP A 123 -5.38 8.21 -8.29
CA ASP A 123 -5.57 9.46 -8.99
C ASP A 123 -5.51 10.63 -8.00
N LEU A 124 -4.91 11.74 -8.42
CA LEU A 124 -4.88 12.96 -7.63
C LEU A 124 -6.23 13.70 -7.74
N ASP A 125 -6.94 13.53 -8.85
CA ASP A 125 -8.16 14.27 -9.17
C ASP A 125 -9.41 13.66 -8.49
N ALA A 126 -9.42 12.34 -8.24
CA ALA A 126 -10.57 11.66 -7.67
C ALA A 126 -10.20 10.46 -6.75
N PRO A 127 -10.94 10.25 -5.64
CA PRO A 127 -10.77 9.05 -4.83
C PRO A 127 -11.35 7.83 -5.58
N HIS A 128 -10.50 6.85 -5.84
CA HIS A 128 -10.93 5.54 -6.35
C HIS A 128 -11.52 4.63 -5.27
N ILE A 129 -11.37 5.00 -4.00
CA ILE A 129 -11.68 4.17 -2.83
C ILE A 129 -12.54 5.00 -1.90
N VAL A 130 -13.66 4.44 -1.47
CA VAL A 130 -14.60 5.13 -0.55
C VAL A 130 -14.15 4.95 0.90
N ARG A 131 -13.27 3.98 1.16
CA ARG A 131 -12.75 3.65 2.49
C ARG A 131 -11.59 4.54 2.94
N PHE A 132 -11.72 5.12 4.13
CA PHE A 132 -10.67 5.80 4.88
C PHE A 132 -9.60 4.85 5.45
N MET A 133 -8.42 5.40 5.79
CA MET A 133 -7.28 4.65 6.33
C MET A 133 -7.65 3.90 7.62
N ASN A 134 -8.35 4.56 8.54
CA ASN A 134 -8.78 4.02 9.84
C ASN A 134 -9.63 2.74 9.71
N MET A 135 -10.45 2.63 8.68
CA MET A 135 -11.30 1.46 8.42
C MET A 135 -10.50 0.24 7.94
N THR A 136 -9.24 0.42 7.56
CA THR A 136 -8.37 -0.69 7.21
C THR A 136 -7.64 -1.25 8.43
N GLY A 137 -7.69 -0.58 9.59
CA GLY A 137 -7.01 -0.98 10.83
C GLY A 137 -5.65 -0.29 11.05
N GLY A 138 -5.37 0.78 10.31
CA GLY A 138 -4.18 1.62 10.48
C GLY A 138 -4.60 3.07 10.69
#